data_AF-A0A1S8N1U3-F1
#
_entry.id   AF-A0A1S8N1U3-F1
#
_cell.length_a   1.000
_cell.length_b   1.000
_cell.length_c   1.000
_cell.angle_alpha   90.00
_cell.angle_beta   90.00
_cell.angle_gamma   90.00
#
_symmetry.space_group_name_H-M   'P 1'
#
loop_
_entity.id
_entity.type
_entity.pdbx_description
1 polymer ?
#
loop_
_entity_poly.entity_id
_entity_poly.type
_entity_poly.pdbx_seq_one_letter_code
_entity_poly.pdbx_strand_id
1 'polypeptide(L)'
;MKTALAKIKKFTSPVNEEKVTKYAARLEKYWSTSEDTVKQKDAELYEKIEVPMGAIQSAAKANPVDTNTITSAIEELDKLLTEMQNLK
;
A
#
# COMPACT_ATOMS: atom_id res chain seq x y z
N MET A 1 5.81 -5.68 3.59
CA MET A 1 5.04 -4.61 2.91
C MET A 1 5.91 -3.67 2.09
N LYS A 2 6.92 -2.97 2.68
CA LYS A 2 7.78 -2.00 1.96
C LYS A 2 8.39 -2.51 0.63
N THR A 3 8.80 -3.78 0.57
CA THR A 3 9.28 -4.38 -0.69
C THR A 3 8.21 -4.43 -1.79
N ALA A 4 6.96 -4.75 -1.45
CA ALA A 4 5.86 -4.74 -2.42
C ALA A 4 5.59 -3.31 -2.88
N LEU A 5 5.57 -2.36 -1.95
CA LEU A 5 5.41 -0.93 -2.23
C LEU A 5 6.46 -0.39 -3.21
N ALA A 6 7.73 -0.70 -2.97
CA ALA A 6 8.83 -0.34 -3.87
C ALA A 6 8.71 -0.97 -5.26
N LYS A 7 8.18 -2.21 -5.36
CA LYS A 7 7.91 -2.84 -6.64
C LYS A 7 6.77 -2.15 -7.38
N ILE A 8 5.68 -1.78 -6.70
CA ILE A 8 4.59 -1.01 -7.31
C ILE A 8 5.16 0.29 -7.90
N LYS A 9 5.90 1.08 -7.10
CA LYS A 9 6.54 2.34 -7.56
C LYS A 9 7.45 2.14 -8.77
N LYS A 10 8.21 1.04 -8.82
CA LYS A 10 9.05 0.72 -9.97
C LYS A 10 8.25 0.52 -11.26
N PHE A 11 7.04 -0.05 -11.17
CA PHE A 11 6.22 -0.41 -12.33
C PHE A 11 5.15 0.64 -12.68
N THR A 12 5.12 1.78 -12.00
CA THR A 12 4.34 2.95 -12.44
C THR A 12 5.09 3.81 -13.46
N SER A 13 6.40 3.59 -13.68
CA SER A 13 7.17 4.28 -14.73
C SER A 13 8.43 3.49 -15.15
N PRO A 14 8.48 2.92 -16.38
CA PRO A 14 7.36 2.80 -17.33
C PRO A 14 6.23 1.93 -16.76
N VAL A 15 4.99 2.23 -17.16
CA VAL A 15 3.80 1.54 -16.65
C VAL A 15 3.82 0.08 -17.08
N ASN A 16 3.72 -0.83 -16.12
CA ASN A 16 3.44 -2.25 -16.34
C ASN A 16 2.25 -2.66 -15.47
N GLU A 17 1.05 -2.63 -16.06
CA GLU A 17 -0.22 -2.84 -15.36
C GLU A 17 -0.28 -4.20 -14.65
N GLU A 18 0.11 -5.29 -15.34
CA GLU A 18 0.14 -6.64 -14.76
C GLU A 18 0.99 -6.68 -13.49
N LYS A 19 2.16 -6.05 -13.50
CA LYS A 19 3.03 -5.99 -12.33
C LYS A 19 2.46 -5.08 -11.24
N VAL A 20 1.90 -3.93 -11.59
CA VAL A 20 1.24 -3.04 -10.63
C VAL A 20 0.13 -3.78 -9.88
N THR A 21 -0.82 -4.39 -10.59
CA THR A 21 -1.93 -5.16 -9.98
C THR A 21 -1.41 -6.33 -9.15
N LYS A 22 -0.42 -7.09 -9.65
CA LYS A 22 0.19 -8.21 -8.92
C LYS A 22 0.80 -7.77 -7.58
N TYR A 23 1.55 -6.68 -7.58
CA TYR A 23 2.23 -6.22 -6.36
C TYR A 23 1.28 -5.46 -5.42
N ALA A 24 0.22 -4.82 -5.94
CA ALA A 24 -0.87 -4.30 -5.12
C ALA A 24 -1.57 -5.44 -4.35
N ALA A 25 -1.99 -6.51 -5.03
CA ALA A 25 -2.58 -7.68 -4.35
C ALA A 25 -1.64 -8.31 -3.30
N ARG A 26 -0.33 -8.34 -3.59
CA ARG A 26 0.67 -8.82 -2.63
C ARG A 26 0.84 -7.89 -1.42
N LEU A 27 0.71 -6.58 -1.62
CA LEU A 27 0.74 -5.60 -0.53
C LEU A 27 -0.44 -5.84 0.43
N GLU A 28 -1.66 -6.01 -0.09
CA GLU A 28 -2.85 -6.31 0.71
C GLU A 28 -2.75 -7.64 1.45
N LYS A 29 -2.26 -8.70 0.78
CA LYS A 29 -2.01 -9.98 1.45
C LYS A 29 -1.02 -9.86 2.61
N TYR A 30 -0.06 -8.93 2.56
CA TYR A 30 0.82 -8.70 3.70
C TYR A 30 0.13 -7.90 4.80
N TRP A 31 -0.63 -6.88 4.43
CA TRP A 31 -1.38 -6.07 5.38
C TRP A 31 -2.34 -6.90 6.22
N SER A 32 -3.10 -7.82 5.61
CA SER A 32 -4.06 -8.67 6.32
C SER A 32 -3.44 -9.59 7.38
N THR A 33 -2.12 -9.82 7.36
CA THR A 33 -1.42 -10.57 8.42
C THR A 33 -1.05 -9.72 9.63
N SER A 34 -1.17 -8.40 9.53
CA SER A 34 -0.78 -7.42 10.55
C SER A 34 -1.94 -6.52 11.00
N GLU A 35 -2.99 -6.38 10.18
CA GLU A 35 -4.08 -5.41 10.37
C GLU A 35 -4.74 -5.50 11.75
N ASP A 36 -5.07 -6.71 12.21
CA ASP A 36 -5.70 -6.92 13.51
C ASP A 36 -4.79 -6.51 14.67
N THR A 37 -3.50 -6.82 14.57
CA THR A 37 -2.53 -6.47 15.62
C THR A 37 -2.33 -4.96 15.68
N VAL A 38 -2.22 -4.30 14.52
CA VAL A 38 -2.11 -2.84 14.46
C VAL A 38 -3.36 -2.20 15.02
N LYS A 39 -4.55 -2.65 14.61
CA LYS A 39 -5.84 -2.15 15.08
C LYS A 39 -6.01 -2.27 16.60
N GLN A 40 -5.54 -3.36 17.20
CA GLN A 40 -5.58 -3.57 18.65
C GLN A 40 -4.61 -2.67 19.41
N LYS A 41 -3.41 -2.43 18.86
CA LYS A 41 -2.37 -1.64 19.52
C LYS A 41 -2.54 -0.13 19.32
N ASP A 42 -2.98 0.27 18.13
CA ASP A 42 -3.11 1.64 17.68
C ASP A 42 -4.17 1.72 16.57
N ALA A 43 -5.43 1.93 16.98
CA ALA A 43 -6.56 2.02 16.07
C ALA A 43 -6.46 3.23 15.12
N GLU A 44 -5.86 4.34 15.57
CA GLU A 44 -5.69 5.53 14.74
C GLU A 44 -4.66 5.27 13.63
N LEU A 45 -3.54 4.62 13.95
CA LEU A 45 -2.55 4.23 12.95
C LEU A 45 -3.11 3.19 11.97
N TYR A 46 -3.92 2.24 12.45
CA TYR A 46 -4.65 1.31 11.58
C TYR A 46 -5.50 2.06 10.54
N GLU A 47 -6.36 2.98 10.98
CA GLU A 47 -7.22 3.75 10.08
C GLU A 47 -6.40 4.59 9.08
N LYS A 48 -5.30 5.20 9.54
CA LYS A 48 -4.38 5.94 8.66
C LYS A 48 -3.74 5.05 7.61
N ILE A 49 -3.40 3.80 7.93
CA ILE A 49 -2.81 2.84 6.96
C ILE A 49 -3.85 2.35 5.95
N GLU A 50 -5.09 2.12 6.37
CA GLU A 50 -6.17 1.66 5.49
C GLU A 50 -6.43 2.62 4.33
N VAL A 51 -6.34 3.93 4.56
CA VAL A 51 -6.60 4.96 3.53
C VAL A 51 -5.69 4.80 2.29
N PRO A 52 -4.36 4.89 2.39
CA PRO A 52 -3.49 4.72 1.23
C PRO A 52 -3.46 3.26 0.73
N MET A 53 -3.69 2.26 1.59
CA MET A 53 -3.87 0.87 1.15
C MET A 53 -5.04 0.75 0.17
N GLY A 54 -6.22 1.25 0.54
CA GLY A 54 -7.42 1.24 -0.30
C GLY A 54 -7.24 2.03 -1.59
N ALA A 55 -6.60 3.20 -1.51
CA ALA A 55 -6.29 4.02 -2.70
C ALA A 55 -5.40 3.26 -3.70
N ILE A 56 -4.34 2.57 -3.22
CA ILE A 56 -3.48 1.75 -4.08
C ILE A 56 -4.27 0.61 -4.73
N GLN A 57 -5.12 -0.10 -3.97
CA GLN A 57 -5.90 -1.22 -4.54
C GLN A 57 -6.90 -0.76 -5.60
N SER A 58 -7.61 0.34 -5.35
CA SER A 58 -8.57 0.89 -6.29
C SER A 58 -7.87 1.37 -7.56
N ALA A 59 -6.80 2.15 -7.42
CA ALA A 59 -6.05 2.70 -8.55
C ALA A 59 -5.34 1.61 -9.37
N ALA A 60 -4.88 0.53 -8.76
CA ALA A 60 -4.29 -0.62 -9.45
C ALA A 60 -5.31 -1.50 -10.20
N LYS A 61 -6.62 -1.32 -9.94
CA LYS A 61 -7.73 -1.98 -10.65
C LYS A 61 -8.41 -1.05 -11.66
N ALA A 62 -8.05 0.23 -11.69
CA ALA A 62 -8.56 1.18 -12.68
C ALA A 62 -8.07 0.81 -14.10
N ASN A 63 -8.81 1.26 -15.11
CA ASN A 63 -8.48 1.05 -16.51
C ASN A 63 -8.52 2.38 -17.29
N PRO A 64 -7.35 2.96 -17.68
CA PRO A 64 -6.01 2.47 -17.38
C PRO A 64 -5.67 2.60 -15.88
N VAL A 65 -4.61 1.94 -15.44
CA VAL A 65 -4.10 2.06 -14.06
C VAL A 65 -3.84 3.53 -13.71
N ASP A 66 -4.34 3.99 -12.56
CA ASP A 66 -4.10 5.35 -12.08
C ASP A 66 -2.75 5.45 -11.35
N THR A 67 -1.70 5.69 -12.13
CA THR A 67 -0.33 5.77 -11.61
C THR A 67 -0.08 7.00 -10.75
N ASN A 68 -0.88 8.07 -10.91
CA ASN A 68 -0.76 9.28 -10.10
C ASN A 68 -1.23 9.01 -8.68
N THR A 69 -2.44 8.46 -8.51
CA THR A 69 -2.96 8.08 -7.20
C THR A 69 -2.07 7.06 -6.51
N ILE A 70 -1.58 6.05 -7.25
CA ILE A 70 -0.64 5.07 -6.69
C ILE A 70 0.63 5.74 -6.17
N THR A 71 1.23 6.65 -6.95
CA THR A 71 2.49 7.29 -6.58
C THR A 71 2.34 8.13 -5.32
N SER A 72 1.26 8.92 -5.22
CA SER A 72 0.96 9.72 -4.02
C SER A 72 0.70 8.85 -2.79
N ALA A 73 -0.14 7.81 -2.92
CA ALA A 73 -0.47 6.92 -1.81
C ALA A 73 0.73 6.09 -1.31
N ILE A 74 1.67 5.76 -2.19
CA ILE A 74 2.92 5.07 -1.82
C ILE A 74 3.75 5.90 -0.84
N GLU A 75 3.85 7.22 -1.04
CA GLU A 75 4.68 8.07 -0.20
C GLU A 75 4.11 8.23 1.20
N GLU A 76 2.78 8.32 1.31
CA GLU A 76 2.08 8.32 2.58
C GLU A 76 2.22 6.97 3.30
N LEU A 77 1.94 5.87 2.59
CA LEU A 77 2.02 4.54 3.18
C LEU A 77 3.44 4.19 3.64
N ASP A 78 4.49 4.59 2.92
CA ASP A 78 5.86 4.28 3.37
C ASP A 78 6.21 4.93 4.72
N LYS A 79 5.69 6.13 5.01
CA LYS A 79 5.85 6.80 6.30
C LYS A 79 5.10 6.06 7.39
N LEU A 80 3.83 5.76 7.17
CA LEU A 80 2.99 5.04 8.13
C LEU A 80 3.52 3.63 8.43
N LEU A 81 4.09 2.94 7.43
CA LEU A 81 4.75 1.65 7.65
C LEU A 81 6.02 1.76 8.50
N THR A 82 6.67 2.92 8.52
CA THR A 82 7.79 3.18 9.43
C THR A 82 7.29 3.39 10.86
N GLU A 83 6.17 4.09 11.03
CA GLU A 83 5.50 4.24 12.33
C GLU A 83 5.02 2.88 12.87
N MET A 84 4.39 2.07 12.01
CA MET A 84 3.96 0.71 12.33
C MET A 84 5.10 -0.18 12.82
N GLN A 85 6.30 -0.05 12.23
CA GLN A 85 7.47 -0.82 12.65
C GLN A 85 7.95 -0.47 14.08
N ASN A 86 7.53 0.68 14.61
CA ASN A 86 7.86 1.13 15.95
C ASN A 86 6.79 0.77 16.99
N LEU A 87 5.68 0.14 16.59
CA LEU A 87 4.68 -0.40 17.51
C LEU A 87 5.30 -1.52 18.35
N LYS A 88 5.52 -1.25 19.64
CA LYS A 88 6.01 -2.23 20.62
C LYS A 88 4.93 -3.24 20.98
#